data_AF-A0A8T5K927-F1
#
_entry.id   AF-A0A8T5K927-F1
#
_cell.length_a   1.000
_cell.length_b   1.000
_cell.length_c   1.000
_cell.angle_alpha   90.00
_cell.angle_beta   90.00
_cell.angle_gamma   90.00
#
_symmetry.space_group_name_H-M   'P 1'
#
loop_
_entity.id
_entity.type
_entity.pdbx_description
1 polymer ?
#
loop_
_entity_poly.entity_id
_entity_poly.type
_entity_poly.pdbx_seq_one_letter_code
_entity_poly.pdbx_strand_id
1 'polypeptide(L)'
;MTQVIAKVYGAVSIVNAIAIGKGSTLGIDTFVETLLTKSEGNGIHITSENKTISSRLINKLIENMIPKKILDNTKLELDFKSNIPTGYGLKSSSAISSAVVLSCAKAFGKIMSDDEILKLGAKTSIQTKVSITGAYDDASACHFGGFNVTDNLKMKLLHRELAPKELQAIIFLPKSRKRGNLKKLKEFKDAFEKSWQLAKNSDYWNAGVLNGIATTAILNSEPNLIMKLMENGALCATISGNGPSIMAITDKKNKSRVQKEFSGLDGKIMVANINNKKAYVHEL
;
A
#
# COMPACT_ATOMS: atom_id res chain seq x y z
N MET A 1 -6.18 -2.67 31.89
CA MET A 1 -6.04 -1.90 30.64
C MET A 1 -4.91 -2.55 29.85
N THR A 2 -5.06 -2.72 28.54
CA THR A 2 -4.03 -3.33 27.67
C THR A 2 -3.64 -2.31 26.61
N GLN A 3 -2.35 -2.09 26.40
CA GLN A 3 -1.83 -1.19 25.37
C GLN A 3 -0.98 -1.96 24.38
N VAL A 4 -1.24 -1.78 23.09
CA VAL A 4 -0.57 -2.50 22.01
C VAL A 4 -0.09 -1.52 20.96
N ILE A 5 1.17 -1.65 20.56
CA ILE A 5 1.73 -0.94 19.40
C ILE A 5 1.85 -1.92 18.24
N ALA A 6 1.26 -1.56 17.10
CA ALA A 6 1.48 -2.20 15.81
C ALA A 6 2.13 -1.22 14.83
N LYS A 7 3.12 -1.67 14.07
CA LYS A 7 3.76 -0.89 13.01
C LYS A 7 3.75 -1.65 11.70
N VAL A 8 3.22 -1.01 10.68
CA VAL A 8 3.08 -1.54 9.31
C VAL A 8 3.67 -0.52 8.33
N TYR A 9 4.30 -1.00 7.26
CA TYR A 9 5.00 -0.14 6.31
C TYR A 9 4.12 0.22 5.12
N GLY A 10 4.58 1.17 4.31
CA GLY A 10 3.97 1.54 3.05
C GLY A 10 4.55 0.72 1.89
N ALA A 11 3.95 0.91 0.72
CA ALA A 11 4.40 0.27 -0.51
C ALA A 11 4.12 1.15 -1.74
N VAL A 12 4.72 0.77 -2.85
CA VAL A 12 4.45 1.31 -4.19
C VAL A 12 4.09 0.18 -5.15
N SER A 13 3.31 0.46 -6.19
CA SER A 13 3.01 -0.56 -7.21
C SER A 13 4.09 -0.67 -8.25
N ILE A 14 4.42 -1.91 -8.61
CA ILE A 14 5.11 -2.25 -9.85
C ILE A 14 4.07 -2.55 -10.94
N VAL A 15 3.05 -3.36 -10.63
CA VAL A 15 1.96 -3.71 -11.55
C VAL A 15 0.60 -3.43 -10.91
N ASN A 16 -0.29 -2.72 -11.61
CA ASN A 16 -1.62 -2.40 -11.12
C ASN A 16 -2.59 -3.60 -11.28
N ALA A 17 -3.21 -4.01 -10.17
CA ALA A 17 -4.11 -5.16 -10.13
C ALA A 17 -5.54 -4.93 -10.68
N ILE A 18 -5.97 -3.71 -10.99
CA ILE A 18 -7.36 -3.42 -11.40
C ILE A 18 -7.73 -4.09 -12.73
N ALA A 19 -6.79 -4.13 -13.68
CA ALA A 19 -7.06 -4.59 -15.03
C ALA A 19 -7.39 -6.10 -15.07
N ILE A 20 -6.59 -6.91 -14.36
CA ILE A 20 -6.60 -8.38 -14.46
C ILE A 20 -6.81 -9.09 -13.12
N GLY A 21 -6.87 -8.35 -12.00
CA GLY A 21 -7.02 -8.92 -10.66
C GLY A 21 -5.74 -9.51 -10.08
N LYS A 22 -4.59 -9.27 -10.69
CA LYS A 22 -3.28 -9.76 -10.26
C LYS A 22 -2.30 -8.58 -10.18
N GLY A 23 -1.52 -8.50 -9.09
CA GLY A 23 -0.74 -7.31 -8.75
C GLY A 23 0.71 -7.60 -8.44
N SER A 24 1.52 -6.55 -8.43
CA SER A 24 2.88 -6.59 -7.93
C SER A 24 3.25 -5.27 -7.25
N THR A 25 3.88 -5.35 -6.08
CA THR A 25 4.19 -4.22 -5.21
C THR A 25 5.58 -4.34 -4.60
N LEU A 26 6.14 -3.20 -4.21
CA LEU A 26 7.44 -3.08 -3.56
C LEU A 26 7.29 -2.32 -2.24
N GLY A 27 7.75 -2.91 -1.14
CA GLY A 27 7.74 -2.30 0.19
C GLY A 27 8.71 -1.12 0.30
N ILE A 28 8.24 -0.03 0.94
CA ILE A 28 9.04 1.17 1.22
C ILE A 28 8.97 1.55 2.70
N ASP A 29 9.89 2.38 3.17
CA ASP A 29 10.07 2.70 4.61
C ASP A 29 9.14 3.79 5.17
N THR A 30 8.15 4.22 4.40
CA THR A 30 6.99 4.91 4.98
C THR A 30 6.21 3.93 5.88
N PHE A 31 5.46 4.44 6.85
CA PHE A 31 4.82 3.61 7.87
C PHE A 31 3.53 4.21 8.41
N VAL A 32 2.73 3.32 8.98
CA VAL A 32 1.62 3.58 9.90
C VAL A 32 1.96 2.86 11.20
N GLU A 33 1.90 3.59 12.29
CA GLU A 33 2.02 3.07 13.65
C GLU A 33 0.69 3.33 14.37
N THR A 34 0.18 2.30 15.04
CA THR A 34 -1.09 2.35 15.76
C THR A 34 -0.84 1.99 17.21
N LEU A 35 -1.22 2.90 18.11
CA LEU A 35 -1.38 2.60 19.52
C LEU A 35 -2.84 2.25 19.78
N LEU A 36 -3.11 0.99 20.13
CA LEU A 36 -4.41 0.53 20.57
C LEU A 36 -4.43 0.43 22.10
N THR A 37 -5.35 1.16 22.74
CA THR A 37 -5.67 1.00 24.16
C THR A 37 -7.01 0.29 24.30
N LYS A 38 -7.02 -0.83 25.03
CA LYS A 38 -8.21 -1.61 25.39
C LYS A 38 -8.49 -1.46 26.88
N SER A 39 -9.70 -1.01 27.22
CA SER A 39 -10.17 -0.92 28.61
C SER A 39 -11.63 -1.35 28.73
N GLU A 40 -12.11 -1.51 29.96
CA GLU A 40 -13.55 -1.60 30.22
C GLU A 40 -14.24 -0.29 29.80
N GLY A 41 -15.48 -0.40 29.35
CA GLY A 41 -16.28 0.71 28.83
C GLY A 41 -16.98 0.33 27.53
N ASN A 42 -17.28 1.30 26.67
CA ASN A 42 -17.84 1.05 25.35
C ASN A 42 -17.30 2.06 24.33
N GLY A 43 -17.47 1.73 23.05
CA GLY A 43 -17.15 2.63 21.95
C GLY A 43 -15.77 2.42 21.33
N ILE A 44 -15.68 2.80 20.06
CA ILE A 44 -14.44 2.79 19.26
C ILE A 44 -14.10 4.25 18.97
N HIS A 45 -12.99 4.72 19.52
CA HIS A 45 -12.47 6.07 19.29
C HIS A 45 -11.23 5.98 18.43
N ILE A 46 -11.20 6.76 17.36
CA ILE A 46 -10.12 6.74 16.39
C ILE A 46 -9.54 8.15 16.27
N THR A 47 -8.26 8.29 16.53
CA THR A 47 -7.50 9.53 16.39
C THR A 47 -6.37 9.36 15.39
N SER A 48 -6.04 10.43 14.69
CA SER A 48 -4.86 10.53 13.84
C SER A 48 -4.35 11.96 13.92
N GLU A 49 -3.07 12.15 14.23
CA GLU A 49 -2.47 13.48 14.40
C GLU A 49 -3.28 14.39 15.36
N ASN A 50 -3.70 13.85 16.51
CA ASN A 50 -4.53 14.53 17.52
C ASN A 50 -5.92 14.98 17.04
N LYS A 51 -6.40 14.46 15.90
CA LYS A 51 -7.76 14.71 15.40
C LYS A 51 -8.60 13.46 15.45
N THR A 52 -9.81 13.59 16.00
CA THR A 52 -10.82 12.53 15.93
C THR A 52 -11.26 12.32 14.49
N ILE A 53 -11.25 11.08 14.03
CA ILE A 53 -11.67 10.70 12.68
C ILE A 53 -12.72 9.59 12.74
N SER A 54 -13.53 9.47 11.69
CA SER A 54 -14.40 8.33 11.48
C SER A 54 -13.91 7.50 10.28
N SER A 55 -13.95 6.18 10.41
CA SER A 55 -13.51 5.28 9.34
C SER A 55 -14.38 4.04 9.29
N ARG A 56 -15.14 3.90 8.19
CA ARG A 56 -15.96 2.70 7.95
C ARG A 56 -15.10 1.43 7.90
N LEU A 57 -13.90 1.52 7.34
CA LEU A 57 -12.97 0.39 7.21
C LEU A 57 -12.51 -0.11 8.58
N ILE A 58 -12.04 0.81 9.44
CA ILE A 58 -11.54 0.45 10.77
C ILE A 58 -12.66 -0.16 11.63
N ASN A 59 -13.83 0.48 11.68
CA ASN A 59 -14.98 -0.04 12.41
C ASN A 59 -15.37 -1.44 11.93
N LYS A 60 -15.47 -1.65 10.60
CA LYS A 60 -15.83 -2.95 10.04
C LYS A 60 -14.79 -4.03 10.31
N LEU A 61 -13.49 -3.69 10.32
CA LEU A 61 -12.43 -4.62 10.69
C LEU A 61 -12.60 -5.10 12.13
N ILE A 62 -12.81 -4.17 13.07
CA ILE A 62 -13.02 -4.46 14.48
C ILE A 62 -14.27 -5.34 14.67
N GLU A 63 -15.39 -5.00 14.02
CA GLU A 63 -16.62 -5.80 14.04
C GLU A 63 -16.44 -7.21 13.49
N ASN A 64 -15.67 -7.37 12.40
CA ASN A 64 -15.39 -8.67 11.80
C ASN A 64 -14.45 -9.52 12.69
N MET A 65 -13.67 -8.89 13.56
CA MET A 65 -12.76 -9.57 14.47
C MET A 65 -13.38 -9.90 15.82
N ILE A 66 -14.18 -9.00 16.38
CA ILE A 66 -14.57 -9.06 17.79
C ILE A 66 -16.10 -9.13 17.86
N PRO A 67 -16.66 -10.18 18.49
CA PRO A 67 -18.09 -10.31 18.67
C PRO A 67 -18.72 -9.08 19.33
N LYS A 68 -19.91 -8.68 18.86
CA LYS A 68 -20.64 -7.51 19.37
C LYS A 68 -20.78 -7.51 20.90
N LYS A 69 -21.10 -8.66 21.50
CA LYS A 69 -21.22 -8.81 22.98
C LYS A 69 -19.95 -8.40 23.74
N ILE A 70 -18.78 -8.59 23.14
CA ILE A 70 -17.50 -8.17 23.74
C ILE A 70 -17.30 -6.66 23.52
N LEU A 71 -17.59 -6.15 22.31
CA LEU A 71 -17.48 -4.73 22.00
C LEU A 71 -18.42 -3.84 22.84
N ASP A 72 -19.61 -4.34 23.18
CA ASP A 72 -20.57 -3.61 24.01
C ASP A 72 -20.03 -3.32 25.43
N ASN A 73 -19.00 -4.07 25.87
CA ASN A 73 -18.34 -3.94 27.17
C ASN A 73 -16.84 -3.62 27.06
N THR A 74 -16.37 -3.23 25.88
CA THR A 74 -14.97 -2.85 25.66
C THR A 74 -14.88 -1.47 25.02
N LYS A 75 -14.09 -0.58 25.63
CA LYS A 75 -13.65 0.66 24.99
C LYS A 75 -12.36 0.40 24.23
N LEU A 76 -12.32 0.81 22.97
CA LEU A 76 -11.13 0.75 22.12
C LEU A 76 -10.73 2.17 21.68
N GLU A 77 -9.49 2.55 21.97
CA GLU A 77 -8.92 3.82 21.54
C GLU A 77 -7.74 3.53 20.60
N LEU A 78 -7.85 3.94 19.34
CA LEU A 78 -6.84 3.73 18.31
C LEU A 78 -6.25 5.08 17.91
N ASP A 79 -4.99 5.31 18.25
CA ASP A 79 -4.24 6.48 17.79
C ASP A 79 -3.27 6.11 16.67
N PHE A 80 -3.36 6.83 15.55
CA PHE A 80 -2.57 6.58 14.35
C PHE A 80 -1.53 7.67 14.13
N LYS A 81 -0.27 7.23 13.96
CA LYS A 81 0.84 8.04 13.47
C LYS A 81 1.29 7.51 12.12
N SER A 82 1.25 8.34 11.08
CA SER A 82 1.55 7.91 9.70
C SER A 82 2.36 8.97 8.96
N ASN A 83 3.38 8.54 8.22
CA ASN A 83 4.03 9.38 7.21
C ASN A 83 3.66 8.97 5.76
N ILE A 84 2.69 8.05 5.59
CA ILE A 84 2.17 7.67 4.27
C ILE A 84 1.15 8.71 3.79
N PRO A 85 1.37 9.39 2.66
CA PRO A 85 0.39 10.29 2.07
C PRO A 85 -0.92 9.56 1.68
N THR A 86 -2.03 9.95 2.31
CA THR A 86 -3.34 9.37 2.05
C THR A 86 -3.90 9.78 0.68
N GLY A 87 -4.49 8.83 -0.03
CA GLY A 87 -5.12 9.07 -1.33
C GLY A 87 -4.16 9.16 -2.54
N TYR A 88 -2.85 8.99 -2.33
CA TYR A 88 -1.84 9.10 -3.40
C TYR A 88 -1.49 7.81 -4.13
N GLY A 89 -2.07 6.67 -3.73
CA GLY A 89 -1.70 5.37 -4.30
C GLY A 89 -0.46 4.75 -3.64
N LEU A 90 -0.20 5.11 -2.37
CA LEU A 90 0.92 4.63 -1.54
C LEU A 90 0.47 3.64 -0.43
N LYS A 91 -0.67 3.00 -0.65
CA LYS A 91 -1.12 1.78 0.05
C LYS A 91 -1.47 1.99 1.52
N SER A 92 -1.70 3.26 1.91
CA SER A 92 -2.11 3.66 3.25
C SER A 92 -3.31 2.86 3.80
N SER A 93 -4.36 2.62 3.00
CA SER A 93 -5.53 1.84 3.46
C SER A 93 -5.18 0.39 3.81
N SER A 94 -4.28 -0.24 3.06
CA SER A 94 -3.83 -1.61 3.33
C SER A 94 -2.92 -1.65 4.56
N ALA A 95 -2.03 -0.67 4.71
CA ALA A 95 -1.20 -0.53 5.91
C ALA A 95 -2.05 -0.33 7.19
N ILE A 96 -3.04 0.57 7.14
CA ILE A 96 -4.00 0.80 8.24
C ILE A 96 -4.79 -0.47 8.55
N SER A 97 -5.29 -1.17 7.53
CA SER A 97 -6.04 -2.42 7.72
C SER A 97 -5.22 -3.46 8.47
N SER A 98 -4.00 -3.71 8.02
CA SER A 98 -3.10 -4.67 8.67
C SER A 98 -2.73 -4.22 10.09
N ALA A 99 -2.52 -2.92 10.34
CA ALA A 99 -2.19 -2.41 11.66
C ALA A 99 -3.34 -2.59 12.67
N VAL A 100 -4.59 -2.35 12.24
CA VAL A 100 -5.79 -2.62 13.05
C VAL A 100 -5.92 -4.10 13.35
N VAL A 101 -5.77 -4.97 12.34
CA VAL A 101 -5.91 -6.42 12.55
C VAL A 101 -4.82 -6.93 13.49
N LEU A 102 -3.56 -6.52 13.30
CA LEU A 102 -2.45 -6.90 14.17
C LEU A 102 -2.67 -6.45 15.61
N SER A 103 -3.00 -5.16 15.81
CA SER A 103 -3.19 -4.61 17.15
C SER A 103 -4.38 -5.23 17.88
N CYS A 104 -5.53 -5.40 17.20
CA CYS A 104 -6.69 -6.07 17.78
C CYS A 104 -6.41 -7.55 18.07
N ALA A 105 -5.73 -8.28 17.17
CA ALA A 105 -5.39 -9.68 17.42
C ALA A 105 -4.57 -9.82 18.71
N LYS A 106 -3.51 -9.00 18.86
CA LYS A 106 -2.66 -8.98 20.06
C LYS A 106 -3.45 -8.57 21.31
N ALA A 107 -4.21 -7.47 21.26
CA ALA A 107 -4.95 -6.96 22.41
C ALA A 107 -6.03 -7.92 22.93
N PHE A 108 -6.57 -8.79 22.07
CA PHE A 108 -7.59 -9.79 22.42
C PHE A 108 -7.01 -11.21 22.54
N GLY A 109 -5.68 -11.37 22.52
CA GLY A 109 -5.03 -12.67 22.66
C GLY A 109 -5.35 -13.66 21.53
N LYS A 110 -5.74 -13.16 20.35
CA LYS A 110 -6.02 -14.00 19.17
C LYS A 110 -4.73 -14.32 18.43
N ILE A 111 -4.47 -15.61 18.25
CA ILE A 111 -3.38 -16.08 17.39
C ILE A 111 -3.90 -16.08 15.95
N MET A 112 -3.23 -15.34 15.08
CA MET A 112 -3.54 -15.28 13.64
C MET A 112 -2.26 -15.44 12.84
N SER A 113 -2.32 -16.23 11.78
CA SER A 113 -1.29 -16.30 10.76
C SER A 113 -1.25 -15.01 9.92
N ASP A 114 -0.11 -14.77 9.25
CA ASP A 114 0.01 -13.64 8.34
C ASP A 114 -1.06 -13.65 7.25
N ASP A 115 -1.38 -14.82 6.71
CA ASP A 115 -2.38 -14.98 5.66
C ASP A 115 -3.79 -14.61 6.16
N GLU A 116 -4.16 -15.01 7.38
CA GLU A 116 -5.43 -14.63 7.99
C GLU A 116 -5.53 -13.12 8.21
N ILE A 117 -4.45 -12.49 8.67
CA ILE A 117 -4.37 -11.03 8.86
C ILE A 117 -4.62 -10.30 7.54
N LEU A 118 -3.88 -10.68 6.50
CA LEU A 118 -3.97 -10.05 5.18
C LEU A 118 -5.32 -10.30 4.50
N LYS A 119 -5.84 -11.53 4.55
CA LYS A 119 -7.14 -11.88 3.98
C LYS A 119 -8.28 -11.15 4.68
N LEU A 120 -8.23 -11.00 6.01
CA LEU A 120 -9.25 -10.25 6.74
C LEU A 120 -9.26 -8.77 6.32
N GLY A 121 -8.08 -8.15 6.22
CA GLY A 121 -7.91 -6.79 5.71
C GLY A 121 -8.47 -6.62 4.29
N ALA A 122 -8.09 -7.51 3.37
CA ALA A 122 -8.50 -7.47 1.98
C ALA A 122 -10.01 -7.70 1.80
N LYS A 123 -10.58 -8.72 2.46
CA LYS A 123 -12.03 -9.00 2.43
C LYS A 123 -12.83 -7.83 2.97
N THR A 124 -12.42 -7.26 4.10
CA THR A 124 -13.12 -6.12 4.70
C THR A 124 -13.02 -4.89 3.81
N SER A 125 -11.88 -4.66 3.16
CA SER A 125 -11.72 -3.57 2.19
C SER A 125 -12.68 -3.65 1.00
N ILE A 126 -12.99 -4.87 0.54
CA ILE A 126 -14.02 -5.11 -0.50
C ILE A 126 -15.42 -4.83 0.08
N GLN A 127 -15.73 -5.38 1.26
CA GLN A 127 -17.02 -5.18 1.93
C GLN A 127 -17.34 -3.70 2.13
N THR A 128 -16.34 -2.89 2.51
CA THR A 128 -16.49 -1.46 2.72
C THR A 128 -16.28 -0.62 1.46
N LYS A 129 -16.22 -1.24 0.27
CA LYS A 129 -16.04 -0.57 -1.04
C LYS A 129 -14.81 0.34 -1.12
N VAL A 130 -13.79 0.09 -0.29
CA VAL A 130 -12.51 0.84 -0.32
C VAL A 130 -11.61 0.30 -1.43
N SER A 131 -11.70 -0.99 -1.71
CA SER A 131 -10.96 -1.66 -2.78
C SER A 131 -11.90 -2.47 -3.68
N ILE A 132 -11.55 -2.54 -4.98
CA ILE A 132 -12.27 -3.35 -5.97
C ILE A 132 -11.81 -4.81 -5.90
N THR A 133 -10.51 -5.03 -5.72
CA THR A 133 -9.88 -6.36 -5.76
C THR A 133 -9.38 -6.83 -4.40
N GLY A 134 -9.64 -6.04 -3.34
CA GLY A 134 -9.10 -6.28 -1.99
C GLY A 134 -7.67 -5.79 -1.78
N ALA A 135 -6.92 -5.50 -2.87
CA ALA A 135 -5.55 -4.98 -2.80
C ALA A 135 -4.62 -5.87 -1.93
N TYR A 136 -4.66 -7.18 -2.19
CA TYR A 136 -3.91 -8.18 -1.43
C TYR A 136 -2.38 -8.07 -1.67
N ASP A 137 -1.96 -7.66 -2.87
CA ASP A 137 -0.60 -7.18 -3.18
C ASP A 137 -0.16 -6.03 -2.28
N ASP A 138 -1.01 -5.00 -2.14
CA ASP A 138 -0.72 -3.84 -1.32
C ASP A 138 -0.55 -4.26 0.15
N ALA A 139 -1.47 -5.07 0.68
CA ALA A 139 -1.39 -5.57 2.05
C ALA A 139 -0.16 -6.45 2.27
N SER A 140 0.19 -7.31 1.31
CA SER A 140 1.36 -8.18 1.36
C SER A 140 2.66 -7.38 1.44
N ALA A 141 2.85 -6.37 0.58
CA ALA A 141 4.06 -5.54 0.63
C ALA A 141 4.14 -4.65 1.87
N CYS A 142 3.02 -4.09 2.33
CA CYS A 142 2.97 -3.33 3.58
C CYS A 142 3.36 -4.20 4.79
N HIS A 143 3.01 -5.48 4.77
CA HIS A 143 3.25 -6.43 5.86
C HIS A 143 4.61 -7.12 5.80
N PHE A 144 5.07 -7.57 4.63
CA PHE A 144 6.31 -8.33 4.49
C PHE A 144 7.51 -7.50 4.03
N GLY A 145 7.29 -6.34 3.42
CA GLY A 145 8.32 -5.62 2.67
C GLY A 145 8.73 -6.36 1.38
N GLY A 146 9.79 -5.88 0.74
CA GLY A 146 10.35 -6.47 -0.48
C GLY A 146 9.40 -6.44 -1.67
N PHE A 147 9.70 -7.24 -2.68
CA PHE A 147 8.81 -7.46 -3.83
C PHE A 147 7.75 -8.50 -3.48
N ASN A 148 6.51 -8.25 -3.88
CA ASN A 148 5.38 -9.15 -3.65
C ASN A 148 4.55 -9.26 -4.92
N VAL A 149 4.33 -10.47 -5.41
CA VAL A 149 3.51 -10.77 -6.60
C VAL A 149 2.34 -11.64 -6.19
N THR A 150 1.13 -11.23 -6.57
CA THR A 150 -0.10 -11.85 -6.07
C THR A 150 -1.12 -12.12 -7.17
N ASP A 151 -2.03 -13.05 -6.87
CA ASP A 151 -3.36 -13.12 -7.46
C ASP A 151 -4.35 -12.57 -6.41
N ASN A 152 -4.85 -11.34 -6.61
CA ASN A 152 -5.72 -10.68 -5.65
C ASN A 152 -7.12 -11.29 -5.62
N LEU A 153 -7.62 -11.80 -6.76
CA LEU A 153 -8.93 -12.45 -6.83
C LEU A 153 -8.96 -13.72 -5.97
N LYS A 154 -7.83 -14.43 -5.91
CA LYS A 154 -7.65 -15.61 -5.05
C LYS A 154 -7.07 -15.28 -3.67
N MET A 155 -6.72 -14.02 -3.42
CA MET A 155 -5.99 -13.57 -2.22
C MET A 155 -4.79 -14.46 -1.91
N LYS A 156 -3.96 -14.70 -2.94
CA LYS A 156 -2.81 -15.61 -2.88
C LYS A 156 -1.53 -14.86 -3.19
N LEU A 157 -0.57 -14.93 -2.27
CA LEU A 157 0.82 -14.55 -2.51
C LEU A 157 1.48 -15.66 -3.34
N LEU A 158 2.01 -15.30 -4.51
CA LEU A 158 2.61 -16.26 -5.43
C LEU A 158 4.13 -16.26 -5.35
N HIS A 159 4.70 -15.07 -5.24
CA HIS A 159 6.14 -14.88 -5.18
C HIS A 159 6.48 -13.70 -4.28
N ARG A 160 7.56 -13.85 -3.51
CA ARG A 160 8.11 -12.80 -2.66
C ARG A 160 9.61 -12.92 -2.59
N GLU A 161 10.30 -11.79 -2.67
CA GLU A 161 11.74 -11.71 -2.53
C GLU A 161 12.18 -10.37 -1.93
N LEU A 162 13.40 -10.35 -1.41
CA LEU A 162 13.98 -9.13 -0.85
C LEU A 162 14.43 -8.21 -1.99
N ALA A 163 14.13 -6.92 -1.85
CA ALA A 163 14.58 -5.93 -2.81
C ALA A 163 15.97 -5.36 -2.43
N PRO A 164 16.81 -4.97 -3.39
CA PRO A 164 18.12 -4.42 -3.08
C PRO A 164 18.05 -3.11 -2.28
N LYS A 165 18.90 -2.96 -1.25
CA LYS A 165 18.82 -1.87 -0.25
C LYS A 165 19.48 -0.56 -0.72
N GLU A 166 20.28 -0.64 -1.77
CA GLU A 166 20.93 0.46 -2.48
C GLU A 166 19.96 1.27 -3.34
N LEU A 167 18.77 0.72 -3.59
CA LEU A 167 17.71 1.39 -4.32
C LEU A 167 16.91 2.35 -3.43
N GLN A 168 16.23 3.29 -4.09
CA GLN A 168 15.27 4.21 -3.50
C GLN A 168 14.08 4.42 -4.42
N ALA A 169 12.92 4.71 -3.81
CA ALA A 169 11.74 5.16 -4.51
C ALA A 169 11.68 6.69 -4.49
N ILE A 170 11.72 7.31 -5.66
CA ILE A 170 11.50 8.74 -5.86
C ILE A 170 10.06 8.92 -6.32
N ILE A 171 9.26 9.60 -5.51
CA ILE A 171 7.81 9.62 -5.66
C ILE A 171 7.36 11.06 -5.83
N PHE A 172 6.75 11.36 -6.97
CA PHE A 172 6.07 12.62 -7.20
C PHE A 172 4.62 12.54 -6.71
N LEU A 173 4.26 13.49 -5.85
CA LEU A 173 2.93 13.68 -5.29
C LEU A 173 2.31 14.93 -5.92
N PRO A 174 1.48 14.81 -6.96
CA PRO A 174 0.88 15.98 -7.59
C PRO A 174 -0.01 16.74 -6.61
N LYS A 175 -0.11 18.07 -6.79
CA LYS A 175 -1.02 18.91 -5.98
C LYS A 175 -2.48 18.46 -6.14
N SER A 176 -2.87 18.14 -7.37
CA SER A 176 -4.17 17.56 -7.69
C SER A 176 -4.22 16.07 -7.34
N ARG A 177 -5.24 15.67 -6.57
CA ARG A 177 -5.53 14.25 -6.27
C ARG A 177 -6.40 13.56 -7.33
N LYS A 178 -6.67 14.22 -8.47
CA LYS A 178 -7.53 13.67 -9.53
C LYS A 178 -6.88 12.42 -10.13
N ARG A 179 -7.71 11.40 -10.37
CA ARG A 179 -7.32 10.15 -11.01
C ARG A 179 -8.01 10.03 -12.36
N GLY A 180 -7.37 9.37 -13.32
CA GLY A 180 -8.00 8.98 -14.57
C GLY A 180 -9.10 7.93 -14.37
N ASN A 181 -9.79 7.58 -15.47
CA ASN A 181 -10.84 6.57 -15.42
C ASN A 181 -10.24 5.15 -15.32
N LEU A 182 -10.14 4.64 -14.10
CA LEU A 182 -9.57 3.31 -13.81
C LEU A 182 -10.31 2.16 -14.52
N LYS A 183 -11.57 2.34 -14.94
CA LYS A 183 -12.29 1.31 -15.69
C LYS A 183 -11.64 1.03 -17.05
N LYS A 184 -11.01 2.02 -17.67
CA LYS A 184 -10.31 1.89 -18.96
C LYS A 184 -9.09 0.98 -18.88
N LEU A 185 -8.51 0.77 -17.70
CA LEU A 185 -7.39 -0.17 -17.53
C LEU A 185 -7.77 -1.60 -17.97
N LYS A 186 -9.06 -1.96 -17.88
CA LYS A 186 -9.59 -3.25 -18.32
C LYS A 186 -9.68 -3.40 -19.84
N GLU A 187 -9.51 -2.33 -20.61
CA GLU A 187 -9.51 -2.37 -22.08
C GLU A 187 -8.17 -2.90 -22.63
N PHE A 188 -7.09 -2.84 -21.83
CA PHE A 188 -5.73 -3.22 -22.23
C PHE A 188 -5.17 -4.37 -21.38
N LYS A 189 -6.01 -5.36 -21.04
CA LYS A 189 -5.64 -6.47 -20.14
C LYS A 189 -4.35 -7.18 -20.51
N ASP A 190 -4.08 -7.36 -21.81
CA ASP A 190 -2.91 -8.09 -22.28
C ASP A 190 -1.59 -7.41 -21.88
N ALA A 191 -1.55 -6.06 -21.87
CA ALA A 191 -0.38 -5.32 -21.41
C ALA A 191 -0.15 -5.53 -19.91
N PHE A 192 -1.21 -5.53 -19.10
CA PHE A 192 -1.13 -5.79 -17.67
C PHE A 192 -0.79 -7.24 -17.36
N GLU A 193 -1.34 -8.21 -18.11
CA GLU A 193 -1.01 -9.63 -17.95
C GLU A 193 0.47 -9.86 -18.28
N LYS A 194 0.98 -9.30 -19.39
CA LYS A 194 2.41 -9.36 -19.71
C LYS A 194 3.28 -8.71 -18.62
N SER A 195 2.89 -7.53 -18.13
CA SER A 195 3.59 -6.85 -17.03
C SER A 195 3.64 -7.72 -15.78
N TRP A 196 2.52 -8.37 -15.45
CA TRP A 196 2.44 -9.27 -14.30
C TRP A 196 3.27 -10.54 -14.47
N GLN A 197 3.30 -11.14 -15.67
CA GLN A 197 4.15 -12.31 -15.96
C GLN A 197 5.64 -11.98 -15.81
N LEU A 198 6.07 -10.79 -16.26
CA LEU A 198 7.44 -10.30 -16.03
C LEU A 198 7.74 -10.24 -14.52
N ALA A 199 6.88 -9.59 -13.73
CA ALA A 199 7.06 -9.49 -12.28
C ALA A 199 7.06 -10.86 -11.59
N LYS A 200 6.22 -11.79 -12.04
CA LYS A 200 6.15 -13.17 -11.54
C LYS A 200 7.46 -13.93 -11.77
N ASN A 201 8.19 -13.60 -12.84
CA ASN A 201 9.50 -14.16 -13.16
C ASN A 201 10.66 -13.30 -12.63
N SER A 202 10.40 -12.45 -11.62
CA SER A 202 11.37 -11.53 -11.00
C SER A 202 11.93 -10.43 -11.91
N ASP A 203 11.35 -10.20 -13.09
CA ASP A 203 11.69 -9.06 -13.95
C ASP A 203 10.82 -7.84 -13.58
N TYR A 204 11.02 -7.31 -12.37
CA TYR A 204 10.22 -6.21 -11.82
C TYR A 204 10.40 -4.90 -12.57
N TRP A 205 11.58 -4.68 -13.15
CA TRP A 205 11.90 -3.42 -13.81
C TRP A 205 11.17 -3.30 -15.14
N ASN A 206 11.27 -4.32 -16.00
CA ASN A 206 10.52 -4.33 -17.25
C ASN A 206 9.00 -4.42 -16.98
N ALA A 207 8.59 -5.14 -15.94
CA ALA A 207 7.19 -5.14 -15.49
C ALA A 207 6.69 -3.73 -15.14
N GLY A 208 7.47 -2.99 -14.35
CA GLY A 208 7.16 -1.62 -13.93
C GLY A 208 7.13 -0.65 -15.11
N VAL A 209 8.09 -0.74 -16.03
CA VAL A 209 8.14 0.10 -17.24
C VAL A 209 6.94 -0.16 -18.14
N LEU A 210 6.62 -1.42 -18.44
CA LEU A 210 5.47 -1.77 -19.28
C LEU A 210 4.15 -1.34 -18.63
N ASN A 211 3.99 -1.56 -17.32
CA ASN A 211 2.84 -1.07 -16.57
C ASN A 211 2.78 0.47 -16.60
N GLY A 212 3.92 1.14 -16.43
CA GLY A 212 4.04 2.60 -16.49
C GLY A 212 3.52 3.15 -17.81
N ILE A 213 4.10 2.71 -18.94
CA ILE A 213 3.70 3.14 -20.28
C ILE A 213 2.19 2.92 -20.52
N ALA A 214 1.69 1.73 -20.19
CA ALA A 214 0.28 1.39 -20.37
C ALA A 214 -0.63 2.27 -19.49
N THR A 215 -0.35 2.36 -18.19
CA THR A 215 -1.17 3.16 -17.27
C THR A 215 -1.15 4.65 -17.60
N THR A 216 0.02 5.20 -17.99
CA THR A 216 0.10 6.63 -18.30
C THR A 216 -0.66 6.99 -19.56
N ALA A 217 -0.59 6.16 -20.60
CA ALA A 217 -1.33 6.35 -21.84
C ALA A 217 -2.85 6.27 -21.61
N ILE A 218 -3.31 5.34 -20.78
CA ILE A 218 -4.74 5.12 -20.52
C ILE A 218 -5.35 6.19 -19.60
N LEU A 219 -4.60 6.64 -18.59
CA LEU A 219 -5.07 7.57 -17.57
C LEU A 219 -4.82 9.04 -17.93
N ASN A 220 -4.38 9.33 -19.16
CA ASN A 220 -4.06 10.67 -19.68
C ASN A 220 -3.07 11.44 -18.80
N SER A 221 -2.02 10.78 -18.34
CA SER A 221 -0.88 11.44 -17.69
C SER A 221 0.28 11.52 -18.68
N GLU A 222 1.09 12.58 -18.60
CA GLU A 222 2.28 12.84 -19.43
C GLU A 222 3.17 11.60 -19.67
N PRO A 223 3.01 10.87 -20.80
CA PRO A 223 3.74 9.62 -21.03
C PRO A 223 5.25 9.85 -21.17
N ASN A 224 5.62 11.04 -21.65
CA ASN A 224 7.02 11.46 -21.80
C ASN A 224 7.78 11.53 -20.48
N LEU A 225 7.09 11.70 -19.34
CA LEU A 225 7.74 11.75 -18.05
C LEU A 225 8.37 10.39 -17.66
N ILE A 226 7.70 9.27 -17.99
CA ILE A 226 8.26 7.93 -17.73
C ILE A 226 9.57 7.74 -18.48
N MET A 227 9.60 8.10 -19.77
CA MET A 227 10.81 7.98 -20.60
C MET A 227 11.96 8.85 -20.06
N LYS A 228 11.68 10.12 -19.72
CA LYS A 228 12.69 11.03 -19.13
C LYS A 228 13.28 10.51 -17.82
N LEU A 229 12.46 9.90 -16.96
CA LEU A 229 12.92 9.29 -15.71
C LEU A 229 13.88 8.12 -15.98
N MET A 230 13.56 7.28 -16.98
CA MET A 230 14.40 6.16 -17.40
C MET A 230 15.73 6.65 -17.98
N GLU A 231 15.72 7.64 -18.87
CA GLU A 231 16.93 8.27 -19.44
C GLU A 231 17.86 8.85 -18.37
N ASN A 232 17.29 9.31 -17.24
CA ASN A 232 18.03 9.85 -16.11
C ASN A 232 18.39 8.83 -15.03
N GLY A 233 18.27 7.53 -15.32
CA GLY A 233 18.80 6.44 -14.51
C GLY A 233 17.79 5.80 -13.54
N ALA A 234 16.49 5.96 -13.76
CA ALA A 234 15.50 5.09 -13.13
C ALA A 234 15.59 3.67 -13.72
N LEU A 235 15.43 2.65 -12.88
CA LEU A 235 15.28 1.24 -13.27
C LEU A 235 13.86 0.93 -13.73
N CYS A 236 12.88 1.61 -13.13
CA CYS A 236 11.50 1.62 -13.62
C CYS A 236 10.80 2.89 -13.17
N ALA A 237 9.79 3.32 -13.91
CA ALA A 237 8.86 4.36 -13.47
C ALA A 237 7.41 4.00 -13.84
N THR A 238 6.48 4.27 -12.94
CA THR A 238 5.05 3.97 -13.13
C THR A 238 4.17 4.81 -12.20
N ILE A 239 2.88 4.91 -12.53
CA ILE A 239 1.86 5.35 -11.58
C ILE A 239 1.79 4.32 -10.44
N SER A 240 1.90 4.78 -9.19
CA SER A 240 1.76 3.88 -8.03
C SER A 240 0.29 3.68 -7.68
N GLY A 241 -0.12 2.41 -7.62
CA GLY A 241 -1.51 2.01 -7.41
C GLY A 241 -2.43 2.65 -8.44
N ASN A 242 -3.51 3.24 -7.95
CA ASN A 242 -4.50 3.94 -8.76
C ASN A 242 -4.14 5.42 -9.00
N GLY A 243 -2.91 5.79 -8.66
CA GLY A 243 -2.42 7.15 -8.72
C GLY A 243 -3.03 8.09 -7.66
N PRO A 244 -2.75 9.39 -7.79
CA PRO A 244 -2.03 10.01 -8.92
C PRO A 244 -0.51 10.07 -8.78
N SER A 245 0.09 9.46 -7.75
CA SER A 245 1.55 9.52 -7.62
C SER A 245 2.25 8.78 -8.75
N ILE A 246 3.38 9.35 -9.19
CA ILE A 246 4.32 8.72 -10.12
C ILE A 246 5.53 8.35 -9.30
N MET A 247 5.93 7.09 -9.39
CA MET A 247 7.07 6.54 -8.68
C MET A 247 8.13 6.14 -9.69
N ALA A 248 9.39 6.43 -9.36
CA ALA A 248 10.56 5.90 -10.05
C ALA A 248 11.44 5.15 -9.03
N ILE A 249 11.87 3.93 -9.35
CA ILE A 249 12.88 3.21 -8.57
C ILE A 249 14.24 3.46 -9.22
N THR A 250 15.24 3.78 -8.41
CA THR A 250 16.58 4.10 -8.90
C THR A 250 17.65 3.78 -7.86
N ASP A 251 18.90 3.61 -8.29
CA ASP A 251 20.03 3.60 -7.37
C ASP A 251 20.15 4.94 -6.62
N LYS A 252 20.56 4.91 -5.36
CA LYS A 252 20.84 6.11 -4.55
C LYS A 252 21.72 7.15 -5.25
N LYS A 253 22.69 6.71 -6.07
CA LYS A 253 23.59 7.59 -6.83
C LYS A 253 22.88 8.41 -7.92
N ASN A 254 21.74 7.94 -8.41
CA ASN A 254 20.96 8.59 -9.48
C ASN A 254 19.82 9.47 -8.93
N LYS A 255 19.56 9.41 -7.62
CA LYS A 255 18.48 10.14 -6.93
C LYS A 255 18.30 11.58 -7.44
N SER A 256 19.36 12.40 -7.40
CA SER A 256 19.27 13.82 -7.75
C SER A 256 18.88 14.06 -9.22
N ARG A 257 19.34 13.19 -10.14
CA ARG A 257 18.99 13.27 -11.57
C ARG A 257 17.51 12.98 -11.77
N VAL A 258 17.02 11.89 -11.17
CA VAL A 258 15.60 11.50 -11.23
C VAL A 258 14.70 12.55 -10.56
N GLN A 259 15.11 13.13 -9.43
CA GLN A 259 14.34 14.20 -8.77
C GLN A 259 14.21 15.47 -9.62
N LYS A 260 15.22 15.78 -10.44
CA LYS A 260 15.21 16.97 -11.31
C LYS A 260 14.07 16.92 -12.33
N GLU A 261 13.76 15.73 -12.86
CA GLU A 261 12.65 15.53 -13.81
C GLU A 261 11.27 15.86 -13.21
N PHE A 262 11.12 15.80 -11.89
CA PHE A 262 9.89 16.20 -11.19
C PHE A 262 9.87 17.67 -10.76
N SER A 263 10.99 18.39 -10.81
CA SER A 263 11.14 19.71 -10.16
C SER A 263 10.32 20.83 -10.81
N GLY A 264 9.95 20.68 -12.09
CA GLY A 264 9.08 21.63 -12.80
C GLY A 264 7.58 21.35 -12.71
N LEU A 265 7.19 20.29 -12.00
CA LEU A 265 5.79 19.85 -11.91
C LEU A 265 5.13 20.41 -10.64
N ASP A 266 3.84 20.75 -10.72
CA ASP A 266 3.07 21.25 -9.58
C ASP A 266 2.74 20.13 -8.57
N GLY A 267 3.61 19.97 -7.58
CA GLY A 267 3.49 18.95 -6.55
C GLY A 267 4.65 18.92 -5.57
N LYS A 268 4.77 17.80 -4.86
CA LYS A 268 5.84 17.54 -3.89
C LYS A 268 6.60 16.29 -4.28
N ILE A 269 7.88 16.26 -3.99
CA ILE A 269 8.71 15.06 -4.17
C ILE A 269 8.92 14.43 -2.80
N MET A 270 8.67 13.13 -2.72
CA MET A 270 8.96 12.29 -1.56
C MET A 270 10.02 11.27 -1.95
N VAL A 271 10.97 11.03 -1.05
CA VAL A 271 11.98 9.96 -1.22
C VAL A 271 11.74 8.94 -0.12
N ALA A 272 11.68 7.66 -0.49
CA ALA A 272 11.55 6.56 0.44
C ALA A 272 12.62 5.50 0.15
N ASN A 273 13.16 4.89 1.20
CA ASN A 273 14.05 3.74 1.05
C ASN A 273 13.24 2.46 0.85
N ILE A 274 13.88 1.46 0.25
CA ILE A 274 13.31 0.12 0.17
C ILE A 274 13.19 -0.49 1.57
N ASN A 275 12.02 -1.03 1.88
CA ASN A 275 11.78 -1.76 3.12
C ASN A 275 11.65 -3.26 2.86
N ASN A 276 12.49 -4.04 3.53
CA ASN A 276 12.44 -5.51 3.55
C ASN A 276 12.03 -6.06 4.92
N LYS A 277 11.64 -5.18 5.86
CA LYS A 277 11.24 -5.58 7.20
C LYS A 277 9.77 -5.91 7.24
N LYS A 278 9.44 -6.98 7.95
CA LYS A 278 8.07 -7.36 8.26
C LYS A 278 7.47 -6.37 9.27
N ALA A 279 6.16 -6.13 9.16
CA ALA A 279 5.36 -5.47 10.18
C ALA A 279 5.45 -6.22 11.52
N TYR A 280 5.28 -5.49 12.61
CA TYR A 280 5.39 -6.05 13.95
C TYR A 280 4.32 -5.50 14.89
N VAL A 281 4.05 -6.25 15.96
CA VAL A 281 3.11 -5.88 17.01
C VAL A 281 3.62 -6.38 18.36
N HIS A 282 3.50 -5.55 19.40
CA HIS A 282 3.85 -5.91 20.77
C HIS A 282 2.93 -5.20 21.76
N GLU A 283 2.81 -5.78 22.94
CA GLU A 283 2.15 -5.15 24.09
C GLU A 283 3.16 -4.28 24.82
N LEU A 284 2.71 -3.15 25.37
CA LEU A 284 3.52 -2.22 26.17
C LEU A 284 3.57 -2.64 27.64
#